data_AF-A0A250II93-F1
#
_entry.id   AF-A0A250II93-F1
#
_cell.length_a   1.000
_cell.length_b   1.000
_cell.length_c   1.000
_cell.angle_alpha   90.00
_cell.angle_beta   90.00
_cell.angle_gamma   90.00
#
_symmetry.space_group_name_H-M   'P 1'
#
loop_
_entity.id
_entity.type
_entity.pdbx_description
1 polymer ?
#
loop_
_entity_poly.entity_id
_entity_poly.type
_entity_poly.pdbx_seq_one_letter_code
_entity_poly.pdbx_strand_id
1 'polypeptide(L)'
;MSDLLGLVGLVGLLVARYIPVARIIPFWGCAFRDQTGWPCLGCGLTRVADRVAHFQFASAWHVNPLGTVGAFFFALMVVVTVLHLVFAMPVPRFELSDTEWQRVRLAAIGLILINYAWVVVVTRFPYLLT
;
A
#
# COMPACT_ATOMS: atom_id res chain seq x y z
N MET A 1 -2.58 -16.81 -14.76
CA MET A 1 -2.88 -15.37 -14.50
C MET A 1 -2.20 -14.86 -13.23
N SER A 2 -2.17 -15.65 -12.13
CA SER A 2 -1.44 -15.34 -10.89
C SER A 2 0.03 -15.02 -11.11
N ASP A 3 0.72 -15.77 -11.97
CA ASP A 3 2.17 -15.67 -12.13
C ASP A 3 2.60 -14.38 -12.83
N LEU A 4 1.79 -13.92 -13.80
CA LEU A 4 2.00 -12.64 -14.48
C LEU A 4 1.83 -11.47 -13.49
N LEU A 5 0.83 -11.53 -12.62
CA LEU A 5 0.61 -10.53 -11.57
C LEU A 5 1.79 -10.47 -10.59
N GLY A 6 2.31 -11.63 -10.19
CA GLY A 6 3.48 -11.70 -9.31
C GLY A 6 4.76 -11.17 -9.97
N LEU A 7 4.99 -11.49 -11.25
CA LEU A 7 6.12 -10.96 -12.02
C LEU A 7 6.05 -9.44 -12.18
N VAL A 8 4.88 -8.90 -12.55
CA VAL A 8 4.66 -7.45 -12.64
C VAL A 8 4.89 -6.80 -11.27
N GLY A 9 4.43 -7.44 -10.19
CA GLY A 9 4.65 -6.93 -8.84
C GLY A 9 6.11 -6.93 -8.42
N LEU A 10 6.86 -7.98 -8.75
CA LEU A 10 8.30 -8.08 -8.50
C LEU A 10 9.06 -6.98 -9.24
N VAL A 11 8.78 -6.80 -10.54
CA VAL A 11 9.41 -5.74 -11.35
C VAL A 11 9.11 -4.37 -10.77
N GLY A 12 7.85 -4.10 -10.41
CA GLY A 12 7.46 -2.83 -9.78
C GLY A 12 8.21 -2.55 -8.47
N LEU A 13 8.41 -3.57 -7.63
CA LEU A 13 9.14 -3.45 -6.36
C LEU A 13 10.64 -3.19 -6.57
N LEU A 14 11.25 -3.87 -7.56
CA LEU A 14 12.64 -3.63 -7.94
C LEU A 14 12.84 -2.23 -8.51
N VAL A 15 11.93 -1.77 -9.37
CA VAL A 15 11.95 -0.39 -9.89
C VAL A 15 11.83 0.62 -8.76
N ALA A 16 10.88 0.43 -7.84
CA ALA A 16 10.72 1.33 -6.68
C ALA A 16 11.94 1.34 -5.74
N ARG A 17 12.69 0.23 -5.67
CA ARG A 17 13.89 0.10 -4.84
C ARG A 17 15.13 0.76 -5.45
N TYR A 18 15.36 0.55 -6.74
CA TYR A 18 16.64 0.89 -7.38
C TYR A 18 16.57 2.16 -8.22
N ILE A 19 15.39 2.52 -8.73
CA ILE A 19 15.21 3.73 -9.52
C ILE A 19 14.67 4.80 -8.58
N PRO A 20 15.36 5.95 -8.40
CA PRO A 20 14.86 7.06 -7.58
C PRO A 20 13.77 7.81 -8.36
N VAL A 21 12.67 7.13 -8.64
CA VAL A 21 11.52 7.64 -9.41
C VAL A 21 11.04 8.96 -8.78
N ALA A 22 11.16 9.09 -7.45
CA ALA A 22 10.88 10.29 -6.67
C ALA A 22 11.66 11.54 -7.04
N ARG A 23 12.92 11.36 -7.46
CA ARG A 23 13.79 12.47 -7.84
C ARG A 23 13.71 12.78 -9.32
N ILE A 24 13.34 11.79 -10.13
CA ILE A 24 13.33 11.89 -11.59
C ILE A 24 12.03 12.53 -12.09
N ILE A 25 10.91 12.29 -11.41
CA ILE A 25 9.60 12.70 -11.91
C ILE A 25 9.14 14.00 -11.19
N PRO A 26 9.00 15.13 -11.91
CA PRO A 26 8.69 16.43 -11.32
C PRO A 26 7.27 16.55 -10.74
N PHE A 27 6.38 15.59 -11.03
CA PHE A 27 5.01 15.55 -10.51
C PHE A 27 4.82 14.59 -9.33
N TRP A 28 5.85 14.34 -8.52
CA TRP A 28 5.72 13.50 -7.30
C TRP A 28 4.82 14.06 -6.20
N GLY A 29 4.22 15.22 -6.42
CA GLY A 29 3.11 15.75 -5.64
C GLY A 29 1.75 15.15 -6.06
N CYS A 30 0.80 15.11 -5.12
CA CYS A 30 -0.57 14.76 -5.45
C CYS A 30 -1.27 15.99 -6.05
N ALA A 31 -1.43 16.04 -7.38
CA ALA A 31 -2.09 17.16 -8.08
C ALA A 31 -3.49 17.45 -7.53
N PHE A 32 -4.23 16.42 -7.10
CA PHE A 32 -5.52 16.58 -6.44
C PHE A 32 -5.41 17.39 -5.14
N ARG A 33 -4.44 17.06 -4.27
CA ARG A 33 -4.23 17.80 -3.03
C ARG A 33 -3.73 19.21 -3.29
N ASP A 34 -2.93 19.39 -4.32
CA ASP A 34 -2.41 20.69 -4.72
C ASP A 34 -3.52 21.63 -5.20
N GLN A 35 -4.47 21.11 -5.99
CA GLN A 35 -5.59 21.90 -6.52
C GLN A 35 -6.74 22.08 -5.53
N THR A 36 -7.06 21.07 -4.72
CA THR A 36 -8.24 21.10 -3.83
C THR A 36 -7.91 21.42 -2.38
N GLY A 37 -6.64 21.28 -1.96
CA GLY A 37 -6.24 21.36 -0.56
C GLY A 37 -6.66 20.16 0.29
N TRP A 38 -7.41 19.21 -0.26
CA TRP A 38 -7.91 18.04 0.45
C TRP A 38 -7.10 16.77 0.12
N PRO A 39 -6.73 15.95 1.13
CA PRO A 39 -6.15 14.65 0.88
C PRO A 39 -7.20 13.70 0.30
N CYS A 40 -6.84 12.92 -0.72
CA CYS A 40 -7.65 11.80 -1.20
C CYS A 40 -7.39 10.53 -0.36
N LEU A 41 -8.21 9.48 -0.57
CA LEU A 41 -8.04 8.19 0.11
C LEU A 41 -6.64 7.57 -0.11
N GLY A 42 -6.06 7.80 -1.29
CA GLY A 42 -4.73 7.31 -1.66
C GLY A 42 -3.60 8.27 -1.29
N CYS A 43 -3.85 9.35 -0.55
CA CYS A 43 -2.82 10.35 -0.29
C CYS A 43 -1.66 9.72 0.47
N GLY A 44 -0.45 9.84 -0.09
CA GLY A 44 0.76 9.28 0.50
C GLY A 44 1.05 7.81 0.18
N LEU A 45 0.22 7.09 -0.58
CA LEU A 45 0.49 5.70 -0.96
C LEU A 45 1.82 5.53 -1.72
N THR A 46 2.13 6.42 -2.67
CA THR A 46 3.41 6.38 -3.38
C THR A 46 4.61 6.55 -2.45
N ARG A 47 4.47 7.43 -1.43
CA ARG A 47 5.52 7.63 -0.41
C ARG A 47 5.64 6.43 0.52
N VAL A 48 4.54 5.75 0.82
CA VAL A 48 4.57 4.51 1.59
C VAL A 48 5.27 3.42 0.81
N ALA A 49 4.93 3.24 -0.48
CA ALA A 49 5.58 2.25 -1.34
C ALA A 49 7.10 2.48 -1.41
N ASP A 50 7.52 3.74 -1.61
CA ASP A 50 8.93 4.13 -1.58
C ASP A 50 9.59 3.82 -0.23
N ARG A 51 9.00 4.26 0.89
CA ARG A 51 9.54 4.00 2.24
C ARG A 51 9.62 2.52 2.58
N VAL A 52 8.61 1.73 2.23
CA VAL A 52 8.58 0.28 2.45
C VAL A 52 9.63 -0.43 1.59
N ALA A 53 9.78 -0.03 0.31
CA ALA A 53 10.88 -0.54 -0.53
C ALA A 53 12.25 -0.22 0.09
N HIS A 54 12.38 0.92 0.78
CA HIS A 54 13.60 1.30 1.50
C HIS A 54 13.71 0.78 2.94
N PHE A 55 12.85 -0.14 3.36
CA PHE A 55 12.80 -0.70 4.72
C PHE A 55 12.58 0.35 5.84
N GLN A 56 12.03 1.52 5.50
CA GLN A 56 11.71 2.62 6.43
C GLN A 56 10.27 2.49 6.97
N PHE A 57 9.98 1.40 7.67
CA PHE A 57 8.62 1.05 8.09
C PHE A 57 7.99 2.05 9.06
N ALA A 58 8.74 2.53 10.06
CA ALA A 58 8.23 3.53 11.02
C ALA A 58 7.79 4.81 10.28
N SER A 59 8.64 5.27 9.36
CA SER A 59 8.35 6.41 8.50
C SER A 59 7.12 6.17 7.61
N ALA A 60 6.95 4.96 7.06
CA ALA A 60 5.78 4.61 6.25
C ALA A 60 4.47 4.66 7.06
N TRP A 61 4.49 4.14 8.30
CA TRP A 61 3.34 4.09 9.18
C TRP A 61 2.76 5.46 9.48
N HIS A 62 3.63 6.45 9.72
CA HIS A 62 3.21 7.84 9.96
C HIS A 62 2.55 8.50 8.74
N VAL A 63 2.82 8.03 7.52
CA VAL A 63 2.22 8.59 6.30
C VAL A 63 0.83 8.02 6.07
N ASN A 64 0.72 6.70 6.04
CA ASN A 64 -0.55 6.01 5.85
C ASN A 64 -0.43 4.57 6.43
N PRO A 65 -1.05 4.31 7.59
CA PRO A 65 -1.00 2.99 8.23
C PRO A 65 -1.55 1.87 7.34
N LEU A 66 -2.73 2.06 6.75
CA LEU A 66 -3.37 1.05 5.89
C LEU A 66 -2.57 0.83 4.60
N GLY A 67 -2.03 1.91 4.03
CA GLY A 67 -1.09 1.81 2.91
C GLY A 67 0.15 0.99 3.27
N THR A 68 0.66 1.13 4.50
CA THR A 68 1.87 0.41 4.97
C THR A 68 1.58 -1.08 5.11
N VAL A 69 0.44 -1.41 5.69
CA VAL A 69 -0.05 -2.80 5.77
C VAL A 69 -0.23 -3.39 4.36
N GLY A 70 -0.88 -2.66 3.46
CA GLY A 70 -1.07 -3.09 2.07
C GLY A 70 0.25 -3.31 1.32
N ALA A 71 1.22 -2.39 1.47
CA ALA A 71 2.54 -2.52 0.86
C ALA A 71 3.33 -3.70 1.43
N PHE A 72 3.19 -3.99 2.72
CA PHE A 72 3.82 -5.16 3.34
C PHE A 72 3.20 -6.47 2.83
N PHE A 73 1.88 -6.57 2.78
CA PHE A 73 1.19 -7.72 2.18
C PHE A 73 1.58 -7.92 0.72
N PHE A 74 1.68 -6.83 -0.04
CA PHE A 74 2.14 -6.89 -1.43
C PHE A 74 3.57 -7.45 -1.54
N ALA A 75 4.51 -6.95 -0.72
CA ALA A 75 5.87 -7.46 -0.69
C ALA A 75 5.92 -8.96 -0.31
N LEU A 76 5.12 -9.38 0.67
CA LEU A 76 5.00 -10.79 1.06
C LEU A 76 4.44 -11.65 -0.09
N MET A 77 3.42 -11.18 -0.79
CA MET A 77 2.84 -11.87 -1.95
C MET A 77 3.85 -12.02 -3.09
N VAL A 78 4.71 -11.02 -3.32
CA VAL A 78 5.83 -11.13 -4.27
C VAL A 78 6.78 -12.25 -3.85
N VAL A 79 7.16 -12.33 -2.58
CA VAL A 79 8.01 -13.43 -2.06
C VAL A 79 7.34 -14.79 -2.25
N VAL A 80 6.07 -14.92 -1.86
CA VAL A 80 5.30 -16.17 -2.05
C VAL A 80 5.24 -16.55 -3.52
N THR A 81 5.07 -15.59 -4.43
CA THR A 81 5.05 -15.87 -5.87
C THR A 81 6.42 -16.33 -6.38
N VAL A 82 7.51 -15.72 -5.94
CA VAL A 82 8.86 -16.18 -6.28
C VAL A 82 9.09 -17.61 -5.76
N LEU A 83 8.68 -17.91 -4.52
CA LEU A 83 8.77 -19.26 -3.98
C LEU A 83 7.91 -20.26 -4.77
N HIS A 84 6.69 -19.87 -5.17
CA HIS A 84 5.84 -20.68 -6.03
C HIS A 84 6.51 -20.98 -7.37
N LEU A 85 7.10 -19.97 -8.02
CA LEU A 85 7.75 -20.11 -9.32
C LEU A 85 9.03 -20.95 -9.25
N VAL A 86 9.81 -20.82 -8.17
CA VAL A 86 11.09 -21.52 -8.01
C VAL A 86 10.90 -22.96 -7.49
N PHE A 87 9.97 -23.16 -6.56
CA PHE A 87 9.79 -24.44 -5.86
C PHE A 87 8.50 -25.19 -6.24
N ALA A 88 7.72 -24.69 -7.20
CA ALA A 88 6.42 -25.25 -7.61
C ALA A 88 5.44 -25.49 -6.44
N MET A 89 5.56 -24.72 -5.35
CA MET A 89 4.78 -24.91 -4.12
C MET A 89 3.32 -24.49 -4.31
N PRO A 90 2.31 -25.29 -3.95
CA PRO A 90 0.90 -24.90 -4.15
C PRO A 90 0.55 -23.58 -3.43
N VAL A 91 -0.06 -22.64 -4.16
CA VAL A 91 -0.51 -21.36 -3.60
C VAL A 91 -1.69 -21.62 -2.65
N PRO A 92 -1.68 -21.11 -1.40
CA PRO A 92 -2.79 -21.31 -0.47
C PRO A 92 -4.07 -20.68 -1.04
N ARG A 93 -5.12 -21.48 -1.14
CA ARG A 93 -6.47 -21.02 -1.52
C ARG A 93 -7.25 -20.73 -0.24
N PHE A 94 -7.75 -19.52 -0.10
CA PHE A 94 -8.63 -19.15 0.99
C PHE A 94 -10.08 -19.49 0.61
N GLU A 95 -10.63 -20.53 1.21
CA GLU A 95 -12.05 -20.86 1.13
C GLU A 95 -12.75 -20.25 2.35
N LEU A 96 -13.39 -19.11 2.16
CA LEU A 96 -14.18 -18.42 3.19
C LEU A 96 -15.67 -18.62 2.90
N SER A 97 -16.46 -18.82 3.95
CA SER A 97 -17.93 -18.87 3.87
C SER A 97 -18.51 -17.52 3.44
N ASP A 98 -19.70 -17.50 2.84
CA ASP A 98 -20.40 -16.26 2.44
C ASP A 98 -20.59 -15.28 3.61
N THR A 99 -20.89 -15.81 4.79
CA THR A 99 -21.04 -14.99 6.02
C THR A 99 -19.71 -14.37 6.45
N GLU A 100 -18.59 -15.10 6.29
CA GLU A 100 -17.25 -14.62 6.62
C GLU A 100 -16.80 -13.55 5.64
N TRP A 101 -17.08 -13.72 4.35
CA TRP A 101 -16.83 -12.72 3.33
C TRP A 101 -17.56 -11.40 3.60
N GLN A 102 -18.82 -11.47 4.04
CA GLN A 102 -19.57 -10.28 4.40
C GLN A 102 -18.93 -9.54 5.58
N ARG A 103 -18.47 -10.26 6.61
CA ARG A 103 -17.77 -9.69 7.76
C ARG A 103 -16.44 -9.06 7.37
N VAL A 104 -15.64 -9.74 6.54
CA VAL A 104 -14.37 -9.23 6.01
C VAL A 104 -14.60 -7.95 5.22
N ARG A 105 -15.64 -7.91 4.37
CA ARG A 105 -15.97 -6.73 3.58
C ARG A 105 -16.38 -5.54 4.47
N LEU A 106 -17.22 -5.77 5.48
CA LEU A 106 -17.62 -4.72 6.42
C LEU A 106 -16.41 -4.20 7.23
N ALA A 107 -15.56 -5.11 7.71
CA ALA A 107 -14.33 -4.75 8.41
C ALA A 107 -13.39 -3.94 7.51
N ALA A 108 -13.22 -4.34 6.24
CA ALA A 108 -12.39 -3.62 5.28
C ALA A 108 -12.90 -2.19 5.03
N ILE A 109 -14.21 -2.01 4.85
CA ILE A 109 -14.82 -0.68 4.70
C ILE A 109 -14.57 0.17 5.95
N GLY A 110 -14.79 -0.39 7.15
CA GLY A 110 -14.53 0.30 8.41
C GLY A 110 -13.07 0.73 8.55
N LEU A 111 -12.11 -0.16 8.28
CA LEU A 111 -10.68 0.13 8.32
C LEU A 111 -10.28 1.21 7.32
N ILE A 112 -10.85 1.20 6.11
CA ILE A 112 -10.62 2.22 5.08
C ILE A 112 -11.10 3.59 5.58
N LEU A 113 -12.31 3.67 6.16
CA LEU A 113 -12.85 4.93 6.66
C LEU A 113 -12.05 5.47 7.84
N ILE A 114 -11.67 4.60 8.79
CA ILE A 114 -10.82 4.96 9.93
C ILE A 114 -9.46 5.46 9.46
N ASN A 115 -8.83 4.75 8.51
CA ASN A 115 -7.56 5.17 7.94
C ASN A 115 -7.68 6.52 7.20
N TYR A 116 -8.75 6.71 6.44
CA TYR A 116 -8.97 7.97 5.75
C TYR A 116 -9.15 9.14 6.73
N ALA A 117 -9.94 8.95 7.79
CA ALA A 117 -10.08 9.95 8.85
C ALA A 117 -8.73 10.31 9.48
N TRP A 118 -7.89 9.32 9.77
CA TRP A 118 -6.52 9.53 10.24
C TRP A 118 -5.67 10.35 9.26
N VAL A 119 -5.68 9.97 7.98
CA VAL A 119 -4.93 10.70 6.92
C VAL A 119 -5.42 12.14 6.81
N VAL A 120 -6.73 12.38 6.91
CA VAL A 120 -7.29 13.74 6.91
C VAL A 120 -6.77 14.54 8.10
N VAL A 121 -6.83 14.00 9.31
CA VAL A 121 -6.34 14.69 10.51
C VAL A 121 -4.85 15.01 10.40
N VAL A 122 -4.00 14.03 10.08
CA VAL A 122 -2.55 14.22 10.01
C VAL A 122 -2.14 15.22 8.92
N THR A 123 -2.81 15.21 7.77
CA THR A 123 -2.38 16.04 6.62
C THR A 123 -3.04 17.41 6.59
N ARG A 124 -4.28 17.55 7.06
CA ARG A 124 -5.03 18.82 7.01
C ARG A 124 -5.05 19.55 8.35
N PHE A 125 -5.10 18.81 9.46
CA PHE A 125 -5.24 19.34 10.81
C PHE A 125 -4.11 18.87 11.75
N PRO A 126 -2.83 19.04 11.37
CA PRO A 126 -1.70 18.55 12.16
C PRO A 126 -1.65 19.18 13.57
N TYR A 127 -2.21 20.37 13.74
CA TYR A 127 -2.30 21.07 15.03
C TYR A 127 -3.20 20.38 16.07
N LEU A 128 -4.04 19.43 15.67
CA LEU A 128 -4.85 18.63 16.61
C LEU A 128 -4.03 17.52 17.27
N LEU A 129 -2.80 17.26 16.80
CA LEU A 129 -1.93 16.19 17.26
C LEU A 129 -0.73 16.71 18.09
N THR A 130 -0.66 18.01 18.33
CA THR A 130 0.35 18.72 19.15
C THR A 130 -0.29 19.28 20.40
#